data_AF-A0A1S3DN57-F1
#
_entry.id   AF-A0A1S3DN57-F1
#
_cell.length_a   1.000
_cell.length_b   1.000
_cell.length_c   1.000
_cell.angle_alpha   90.00
_cell.angle_beta   90.00
_cell.angle_gamma   90.00
#
_symmetry.space_group_name_H-M   'P 1'
#
loop_
_entity.id
_entity.type
_entity.pdbx_description
1 polymer ?
#
loop_
_entity_poly.entity_id
_entity_poly.type
_entity_poly.pdbx_seq_one_letter_code
_entity_poly.pdbx_strand_id
1 'polypeptide(L)'
;VLLKWWAQYIESTEDMDLAMKYYEEARDYLSMVRVLCFLQDFSRAAELANASGDTAAAYHLARQYENSGQFDEAIHFYSVAGSCGNAVRLCKEQALDDQLWNLALSAGPSEQIEAATYLETIEPDKAVLLYHKAGALHKALDLAFKCGQLDAVESIASELNVQSDQDLILKCASYFARRYCRWANK
;
A
#
# COMPACT_ATOMS: atom_id res chain seq x y z
N VAL A 1 3.77 -31.93 -10.02
CA VAL A 1 4.60 -31.68 -11.23
C VAL A 1 3.95 -32.29 -12.46
N LEU A 2 3.72 -33.62 -12.52
CA LEU A 2 3.11 -34.26 -13.70
C LEU A 2 1.71 -33.72 -14.05
N LEU A 3 0.83 -33.53 -13.06
CA LEU A 3 -0.52 -33.00 -13.28
C LEU A 3 -0.53 -31.58 -13.86
N LYS A 4 0.43 -30.73 -13.47
CA LYS A 4 0.56 -29.36 -14.02
C LYS A 4 0.93 -29.39 -15.51
N TRP A 5 1.88 -30.23 -15.88
CA TRP A 5 2.28 -30.42 -17.28
C TRP A 5 1.14 -31.00 -18.12
N TRP A 6 0.37 -31.94 -17.55
CA TRP A 6 -0.80 -32.51 -18.21
C TRP A 6 -1.91 -31.47 -18.41
N ALA A 7 -2.19 -30.67 -17.40
CA ALA A 7 -3.16 -29.56 -17.49
C ALA A 7 -2.73 -28.53 -18.56
N GLN A 8 -1.45 -28.16 -18.62
CA GLN A 8 -0.92 -27.26 -19.65
C GLN A 8 -1.05 -27.84 -21.07
N TYR A 9 -0.82 -29.15 -21.22
CA TYR A 9 -1.03 -29.83 -22.49
C TYR A 9 -2.51 -29.77 -22.90
N ILE A 10 -3.43 -30.05 -21.97
CA ILE A 10 -4.86 -29.99 -22.23
C ILE A 10 -5.33 -28.56 -22.56
N GLU A 11 -4.83 -27.56 -21.83
CA GLU A 11 -5.09 -26.15 -22.14
C GLU A 11 -4.69 -25.81 -23.59
N SER A 12 -3.55 -26.34 -24.06
CA SER A 12 -3.11 -26.17 -25.46
C SER A 12 -3.96 -26.92 -26.50
N THR A 13 -4.79 -27.87 -26.06
CA THR A 13 -5.81 -28.53 -26.90
C THR A 13 -7.18 -27.85 -26.82
N GLU A 14 -7.27 -26.67 -26.20
CA GLU A 14 -8.48 -25.84 -26.04
C GLU A 14 -9.58 -26.41 -25.12
N ASP A 15 -9.34 -27.53 -24.43
CA ASP A 15 -10.28 -28.08 -23.44
C ASP A 15 -10.06 -27.46 -22.05
N MET A 16 -10.56 -26.23 -21.88
CA MET A 16 -10.38 -25.43 -20.66
C MET A 16 -11.04 -26.08 -19.43
N ASP A 17 -12.18 -26.75 -19.60
CA ASP A 17 -12.89 -27.39 -18.49
C ASP A 17 -12.11 -28.57 -17.93
N LEU A 18 -11.51 -29.39 -18.81
CA LEU A 18 -10.66 -30.50 -18.39
C LEU A 18 -9.32 -29.99 -17.81
N ALA A 19 -8.73 -28.95 -18.40
CA ALA A 19 -7.53 -28.31 -17.87
C ALA A 19 -7.76 -27.79 -16.44
N MET A 20 -8.88 -27.12 -16.18
CA MET A 20 -9.26 -26.61 -14.86
C MET A 20 -9.33 -27.71 -13.80
N LYS A 21 -9.90 -28.88 -14.12
CA LYS A 21 -9.94 -30.03 -13.20
C LYS A 21 -8.54 -30.48 -12.79
N TYR A 22 -7.63 -30.59 -13.74
CA TYR A 22 -6.26 -31.02 -13.44
C TYR A 22 -5.45 -29.92 -12.73
N TYR A 23 -5.71 -28.64 -12.99
CA TYR A 23 -5.12 -27.56 -12.22
C TYR A 23 -5.61 -27.55 -10.77
N GLU A 24 -6.89 -27.83 -10.53
CA GLU A 24 -7.46 -27.96 -9.20
C GLU A 24 -6.82 -29.13 -8.43
N GLU A 25 -6.72 -30.32 -9.05
CA GLU A 25 -6.02 -31.48 -8.47
C GLU A 25 -4.54 -31.17 -8.16
N ALA A 26 -3.90 -30.37 -9.01
CA ALA A 26 -2.52 -29.93 -8.84
C ALA A 26 -2.36 -28.76 -7.86
N ARG A 27 -3.47 -28.19 -7.35
CA ARG A 27 -3.53 -26.97 -6.54
C ARG A 27 -2.77 -25.80 -7.20
N ASP A 28 -2.91 -25.64 -8.51
CA ASP A 28 -2.28 -24.58 -9.29
C ASP A 28 -3.25 -23.41 -9.48
N TYR A 29 -3.50 -22.68 -8.40
CA TYR A 29 -4.48 -21.60 -8.37
C TYR A 29 -4.14 -20.45 -9.32
N LEU A 30 -2.84 -20.15 -9.50
CA LEU A 30 -2.39 -19.17 -10.49
C LEU A 30 -2.86 -19.56 -11.90
N SER A 31 -2.66 -20.81 -12.31
CA SER A 31 -3.07 -21.25 -13.65
C SER A 31 -4.59 -21.25 -13.79
N MET A 32 -5.32 -21.67 -12.76
CA MET A 32 -6.80 -21.58 -12.75
C MET A 32 -7.30 -20.14 -12.90
N VAL A 33 -6.75 -19.19 -12.13
CA VAL A 33 -7.10 -17.77 -12.25
C VAL A 33 -6.75 -17.22 -13.63
N ARG A 34 -5.62 -17.61 -14.21
CA ARG A 34 -5.26 -17.22 -15.58
C ARG A 34 -6.28 -17.69 -16.61
N VAL A 35 -6.73 -18.95 -16.53
CA VAL A 35 -7.76 -19.50 -17.41
C VAL A 35 -9.09 -18.77 -17.22
N LEU A 36 -9.51 -18.53 -15.98
CA LEU A 36 -10.74 -17.79 -15.69
C LEU A 36 -10.71 -16.34 -16.22
N CYS A 37 -9.59 -15.64 -16.05
CA CYS A 37 -9.41 -14.30 -16.63
C CYS A 37 -9.46 -14.34 -18.17
N PHE A 38 -8.87 -15.35 -18.81
CA PHE A 38 -8.94 -15.53 -20.26
C PHE A 38 -10.39 -15.74 -20.74
N LEU A 39 -11.19 -16.48 -19.98
CA LEU A 39 -12.62 -16.69 -20.22
C LEU A 39 -13.50 -15.49 -19.83
N GLN A 40 -12.90 -14.39 -19.34
CA GLN A 40 -13.57 -13.19 -18.80
C GLN A 40 -14.49 -13.47 -17.60
N ASP A 41 -14.31 -14.60 -16.90
CA ASP A 41 -15.03 -14.91 -15.67
C ASP A 41 -14.28 -14.36 -14.45
N PHE A 42 -14.22 -13.02 -14.38
CA PHE A 42 -13.55 -12.30 -13.29
C PHE A 42 -14.17 -12.56 -11.93
N SER A 43 -15.47 -12.87 -11.89
CA SER A 43 -16.20 -13.18 -10.66
C SER A 43 -15.65 -14.44 -9.99
N ARG A 44 -15.56 -15.55 -10.73
CA ARG A 44 -14.97 -16.79 -10.22
C ARG A 44 -13.48 -16.67 -9.98
N ALA A 45 -12.76 -15.90 -10.81
CA ALA A 45 -11.34 -15.63 -10.60
C ALA A 45 -11.08 -14.94 -9.26
N ALA A 46 -11.90 -13.94 -8.91
CA ALA A 46 -11.84 -13.21 -7.65
C ALA A 46 -12.16 -14.10 -6.44
N GLU A 47 -13.22 -14.90 -6.52
CA GLU A 47 -13.55 -15.88 -5.48
C GLU A 47 -12.41 -16.87 -5.25
N LEU A 48 -11.84 -17.41 -6.33
CA LEU A 48 -10.75 -18.38 -6.25
C LEU A 48 -9.45 -17.76 -5.70
N ALA A 49 -9.10 -16.55 -6.13
CA ALA A 49 -7.92 -15.85 -5.63
C ALA A 49 -8.02 -15.58 -4.12
N ASN A 50 -9.19 -15.14 -3.65
CA ASN A 50 -9.44 -14.89 -2.23
C ASN A 50 -9.48 -16.19 -1.41
N ALA A 51 -10.14 -17.24 -1.91
CA ALA A 51 -10.27 -18.50 -1.20
C ALA A 51 -8.96 -19.30 -1.12
N SER A 52 -8.13 -19.22 -2.16
CA SER A 52 -6.86 -19.95 -2.22
C SER A 52 -5.75 -19.33 -1.35
N GLY A 53 -5.80 -18.02 -1.12
CA GLY A 53 -4.71 -17.27 -0.48
C GLY A 53 -3.42 -17.26 -1.29
N ASP A 54 -3.46 -17.62 -2.58
CA ASP A 54 -2.29 -17.63 -3.45
C ASP A 54 -1.96 -16.20 -3.89
N THR A 55 -0.82 -15.71 -3.43
CA THR A 55 -0.36 -14.33 -3.70
C THR A 55 -0.08 -14.09 -5.18
N ALA A 56 0.41 -15.11 -5.91
CA ALA A 56 0.67 -14.98 -7.33
C ALA A 56 -0.64 -14.93 -8.14
N ALA A 57 -1.64 -15.73 -7.73
CA ALA A 57 -2.97 -15.69 -8.32
C ALA A 57 -3.65 -14.32 -8.10
N ALA A 58 -3.62 -13.81 -6.86
CA ALA A 58 -4.13 -12.48 -6.52
C ALA A 58 -3.41 -11.38 -7.31
N TYR A 59 -2.07 -11.45 -7.41
CA TYR A 59 -1.28 -10.49 -8.19
C TYR A 59 -1.63 -10.50 -9.68
N HIS A 60 -1.79 -11.70 -10.27
CA HIS A 60 -2.20 -11.82 -11.66
C HIS A 60 -3.56 -11.17 -11.89
N LEU A 61 -4.53 -11.43 -11.01
CA LEU A 61 -5.86 -10.85 -11.10
C LEU A 61 -5.84 -9.32 -10.94
N ALA A 62 -5.04 -8.79 -10.01
CA ALA A 62 -4.86 -7.35 -9.83
C ALA A 62 -4.39 -6.66 -11.13
N ARG A 63 -3.41 -7.25 -11.83
CA ARG A 63 -2.94 -6.74 -13.12
C ARG A 63 -4.00 -6.76 -14.20
N GLN A 64 -4.86 -7.78 -14.22
CA GLN A 64 -5.95 -7.84 -15.19
C GLN A 64 -7.00 -6.76 -14.94
N TYR A 65 -7.34 -6.50 -13.68
CA TYR A 65 -8.22 -5.39 -13.31
C TYR A 65 -7.60 -4.02 -13.65
N GLU A 66 -6.31 -3.82 -13.36
CA GLU A 66 -5.60 -2.59 -13.70
C GLU A 66 -5.63 -2.33 -15.23
N ASN A 67 -5.33 -3.35 -16.03
CA ASN A 67 -5.40 -3.26 -17.50
C ASN A 67 -6.81 -2.98 -18.03
N SER A 68 -7.84 -3.37 -17.27
CA SER A 68 -9.25 -3.18 -17.60
C SER A 68 -9.81 -1.85 -17.08
N GLY A 69 -9.00 -1.05 -16.36
CA GLY A 69 -9.44 0.22 -15.75
C GLY A 69 -10.28 0.06 -14.49
N GLN A 70 -10.38 -1.15 -13.92
CA GLN A 70 -11.08 -1.44 -12.67
C GLN A 70 -10.10 -1.25 -11.50
N PHE A 71 -9.85 0.01 -11.15
CA PHE A 71 -8.77 0.36 -10.22
C PHE A 71 -9.07 -0.05 -8.78
N ASP A 72 -10.32 0.03 -8.34
CA ASP A 72 -10.72 -0.33 -6.97
C ASP A 72 -10.44 -1.82 -6.70
N GLU A 73 -10.84 -2.70 -7.62
CA GLU A 73 -10.57 -4.13 -7.57
C GLU A 73 -9.08 -4.43 -7.68
N ALA A 74 -8.36 -3.71 -8.55
CA ALA A 74 -6.91 -3.86 -8.70
C ALA A 74 -6.17 -3.55 -7.39
N ILE A 75 -6.52 -2.44 -6.72
CA ILE A 75 -5.93 -2.03 -5.43
C ILE A 75 -6.19 -3.09 -4.36
N HIS A 76 -7.43 -3.60 -4.28
CA HIS A 76 -7.78 -4.67 -3.35
C HIS A 76 -6.90 -5.90 -3.56
N PHE A 77 -6.82 -6.43 -4.79
CA PHE A 77 -6.03 -7.63 -5.07
C PHE A 77 -4.52 -7.42 -4.96
N TYR A 78 -4.00 -6.22 -5.23
CA TYR A 78 -2.60 -5.90 -4.95
C TYR A 78 -2.30 -5.91 -3.45
N SER A 79 -3.22 -5.42 -2.61
CA SER A 79 -3.10 -5.50 -1.15
C SER A 79 -3.12 -6.96 -0.67
N VAL A 80 -4.05 -7.78 -1.17
CA VAL A 80 -4.13 -9.22 -0.86
C VAL A 80 -2.86 -9.96 -1.29
N ALA A 81 -2.26 -9.58 -2.42
CA ALA A 81 -1.00 -10.15 -2.90
C ALA A 81 0.24 -9.70 -2.10
N GLY A 82 0.09 -8.79 -1.13
CA GLY A 82 1.20 -8.17 -0.40
C GLY A 82 2.02 -7.18 -1.24
N SER A 83 1.52 -6.78 -2.39
CA SER A 83 2.19 -5.86 -3.32
C SER A 83 1.75 -4.41 -3.09
N CYS A 84 1.93 -3.92 -1.86
CA CYS A 84 1.48 -2.59 -1.45
C CYS A 84 2.09 -1.45 -2.28
N GLY A 85 3.33 -1.58 -2.74
CA GLY A 85 3.95 -0.57 -3.61
C GLY A 85 3.21 -0.37 -4.94
N ASN A 86 2.71 -1.44 -5.55
CA ASN A 86 1.91 -1.33 -6.77
C ASN A 86 0.55 -0.66 -6.51
N ALA A 87 -0.08 -0.99 -5.38
CA ALA A 87 -1.32 -0.35 -4.97
C ALA A 87 -1.12 1.14 -4.67
N VAL A 88 -0.05 1.53 -3.95
CA VAL A 88 0.30 2.94 -3.70
C VAL A 88 0.53 3.70 -5.00
N ARG A 89 1.32 3.13 -5.93
CA ARG A 89 1.54 3.72 -7.26
C ARG A 89 0.22 3.96 -7.97
N LEU A 90 -0.66 2.96 -8.00
CA LEU A 90 -1.92 3.03 -8.72
C LEU A 90 -2.85 4.11 -8.11
N CYS A 91 -2.95 4.18 -6.78
CA CYS A 91 -3.73 5.24 -6.13
C CYS A 91 -3.20 6.63 -6.48
N LYS A 92 -1.88 6.83 -6.53
CA LYS A 92 -1.26 8.12 -6.88
C LYS A 92 -1.53 8.53 -8.32
N GLU A 93 -1.45 7.58 -9.26
CA GLU A 93 -1.69 7.83 -10.68
C GLU A 93 -3.16 8.18 -10.97
N GLN A 94 -4.10 7.59 -10.22
CA GLN A 94 -5.54 7.81 -10.38
C GLN A 94 -6.13 8.83 -9.41
N ALA A 95 -5.31 9.48 -8.57
CA ALA A 95 -5.73 10.43 -7.53
C ALA A 95 -6.80 9.86 -6.57
N LEU A 96 -6.63 8.59 -6.15
CA LEU A 96 -7.51 7.89 -5.21
C LEU A 96 -7.04 8.11 -3.76
N ASP A 97 -7.14 9.35 -3.28
CA ASP A 97 -6.55 9.80 -2.01
C ASP A 97 -7.07 9.04 -0.78
N ASP A 98 -8.38 8.76 -0.74
CA ASP A 98 -9.01 8.03 0.36
C ASP A 98 -8.55 6.57 0.43
N GLN A 99 -8.37 5.93 -0.73
CA GLN A 99 -7.87 4.55 -0.80
C GLN A 99 -6.39 4.49 -0.47
N LEU A 100 -5.60 5.45 -0.96
CA LEU A 100 -4.20 5.61 -0.60
C LEU A 100 -4.03 5.74 0.91
N TRP A 101 -4.86 6.55 1.55
CA TRP A 101 -4.86 6.73 3.00
C TRP A 101 -5.07 5.42 3.75
N ASN A 102 -6.16 4.71 3.42
CA ASN A 102 -6.50 3.44 4.07
C ASN A 102 -5.42 2.37 3.85
N LEU A 103 -4.87 2.30 2.63
CA LEU A 103 -3.77 1.39 2.30
C LEU A 103 -2.53 1.71 3.13
N ALA A 104 -2.10 2.97 3.16
CA ALA A 104 -0.90 3.42 3.86
C ALA A 104 -0.96 3.13 5.37
N LEU A 105 -2.14 3.23 5.99
CA LEU A 105 -2.33 2.89 7.41
C LEU A 105 -1.97 1.44 7.74
N SER A 106 -2.14 0.53 6.77
CA SER A 106 -1.84 -0.90 6.91
C SER A 106 -0.49 -1.31 6.30
N ALA A 107 0.15 -0.42 5.56
CA ALA A 107 1.38 -0.70 4.83
C ALA A 107 2.64 -0.54 5.70
N GLY A 108 3.78 -0.99 5.17
CA GLY A 108 5.08 -0.84 5.83
C GLY A 108 5.58 0.61 5.84
N PRO A 109 6.66 0.88 6.60
CA PRO A 109 7.23 2.23 6.70
C PRO A 109 7.65 2.83 5.35
N SER A 110 8.15 2.00 4.43
CA SER A 110 8.59 2.47 3.10
C SER A 110 7.42 3.00 2.28
N GLU A 111 6.33 2.23 2.22
CA GLU A 111 5.11 2.60 1.50
C GLU A 111 4.39 3.78 2.17
N GLN A 112 4.42 3.86 3.50
CA GLN A 112 3.90 5.01 4.25
C GLN A 112 4.62 6.31 3.88
N ILE A 113 5.95 6.28 3.78
CA ILE A 113 6.75 7.45 3.37
C ILE A 113 6.38 7.84 1.94
N GLU A 114 6.21 6.89 1.04
CA GLU A 114 5.84 7.16 -0.36
C GLU A 114 4.41 7.70 -0.50
N ALA A 115 3.45 7.20 0.27
CA ALA A 115 2.11 7.77 0.34
C ALA A 115 2.15 9.20 0.92
N ALA A 116 2.95 9.40 1.97
CA ALA A 116 3.11 10.71 2.60
C ALA A 116 3.72 11.74 1.65
N THR A 117 4.71 11.39 0.81
CA THR A 117 5.32 12.35 -0.13
C THR A 117 4.33 12.91 -1.13
N TYR A 118 3.37 12.08 -1.57
CA TYR A 118 2.30 12.50 -2.44
C TYR A 118 1.32 13.44 -1.71
N LEU A 119 0.91 13.04 -0.51
CA LEU A 119 -0.03 13.80 0.32
C LEU A 119 0.53 15.13 0.84
N GLU A 120 1.86 15.34 0.88
CA GLU A 120 2.48 16.61 1.28
C GLU A 120 1.90 17.83 0.54
N THR A 121 1.52 17.64 -0.72
CA THR A 121 0.99 18.72 -1.58
C THR A 121 -0.52 18.89 -1.52
N ILE A 122 -1.25 17.85 -1.10
CA ILE A 122 -2.72 17.79 -1.13
C ILE A 122 -3.26 18.01 0.29
N GLU A 123 -2.83 17.16 1.23
CA GLU A 123 -3.24 17.14 2.63
C GLU A 123 -2.02 16.97 3.53
N PRO A 124 -1.30 18.06 3.85
CA PRO A 124 -0.08 17.99 4.64
C PRO A 124 -0.31 17.40 6.05
N ASP A 125 -1.50 17.60 6.60
CA ASP A 125 -1.90 17.10 7.91
C ASP A 125 -1.85 15.56 7.96
N LYS A 126 -2.35 14.89 6.91
CA LYS A 126 -2.29 13.44 6.75
C LYS A 126 -0.85 12.97 6.51
N ALA A 127 -0.07 13.74 5.75
CA ALA A 127 1.33 13.43 5.47
C ALA A 127 2.20 13.45 6.75
N VAL A 128 2.02 14.42 7.65
CA VAL A 128 2.71 14.47 8.95
C VAL A 128 2.42 13.21 9.76
N LEU A 129 1.16 12.78 9.82
CA LEU A 129 0.74 11.58 10.55
C LEU A 129 1.37 10.30 9.98
N LEU A 130 1.46 10.18 8.65
CA LEU A 130 2.13 9.03 8.02
C LEU A 130 3.64 9.03 8.25
N TYR A 131 4.30 10.19 8.20
CA TYR A 131 5.73 10.28 8.53
C TYR A 131 6.02 9.93 9.97
N HIS A 132 5.15 10.35 10.89
CA HIS A 132 5.23 9.97 12.29
C HIS A 132 5.10 8.45 12.46
N LYS A 133 4.08 7.83 11.85
CA LYS A 133 3.88 6.37 11.87
C LYS A 133 5.01 5.57 11.24
N ALA A 134 5.62 6.09 10.16
CA ALA A 134 6.75 5.46 9.51
C ALA A 134 8.07 5.60 10.30
N GLY A 135 8.08 6.37 11.40
CA GLY A 135 9.28 6.67 12.19
C GLY A 135 10.19 7.73 11.57
N ALA A 136 9.75 8.41 10.50
CA ALA A 136 10.49 9.47 9.83
C ALA A 136 10.32 10.83 10.56
N LEU A 137 10.70 10.86 11.85
CA LEU A 137 10.44 11.99 12.75
C LEU A 137 11.02 13.32 12.26
N HIS A 138 12.23 13.32 11.66
CA HIS A 138 12.84 14.52 11.10
C HIS A 138 11.95 15.17 10.05
N LYS A 139 11.41 14.35 9.14
CA LYS A 139 10.58 14.83 8.04
C LYS A 139 9.18 15.22 8.53
N ALA A 140 8.63 14.45 9.48
CA ALA A 140 7.37 14.79 10.15
C ALA A 140 7.43 16.17 10.82
N LEU A 141 8.50 16.44 11.60
CA LEU A 141 8.71 17.72 12.26
C LEU A 141 8.92 18.86 11.26
N ASP A 142 9.78 18.68 10.26
CA ASP A 142 10.04 19.72 9.27
C ASP A 142 8.76 20.10 8.52
N LEU A 143 7.89 19.14 8.22
CA LEU A 143 6.58 19.38 7.59
C LEU A 143 5.59 20.02 8.58
N ALA A 144 5.49 19.51 9.81
CA ALA A 144 4.62 20.07 10.84
C ALA A 144 4.97 21.54 11.15
N PHE A 145 6.26 21.89 11.15
CA PHE A 145 6.72 23.27 11.30
C PHE A 145 6.31 24.16 10.13
N LYS A 146 6.37 23.66 8.89
CA LYS A 146 5.95 24.40 7.70
C LYS A 146 4.44 24.66 7.71
N CYS A 147 3.66 23.67 8.15
CA CYS A 147 2.19 23.75 8.18
C CYS A 147 1.64 24.39 9.46
N GLY A 148 2.48 24.62 10.46
CA GLY A 148 2.08 25.23 11.73
C GLY A 148 1.26 24.29 12.63
N GLN A 149 1.36 22.98 12.43
CA GLN A 149 0.66 21.98 13.24
C GLN A 149 1.39 21.74 14.56
N LEU A 150 0.91 22.38 15.61
CA LEU A 150 1.55 22.38 16.92
C LEU A 150 1.29 21.08 17.68
N ASP A 151 0.05 20.60 17.62
CA ASP A 151 -0.36 19.39 18.31
C ASP A 151 0.47 18.18 17.83
N ALA A 152 0.75 18.12 16.53
CA ALA A 152 1.62 17.10 15.95
C ALA A 152 3.08 17.23 16.44
N VAL A 153 3.61 18.46 16.53
CA VAL A 153 4.97 18.70 17.07
C VAL A 153 5.05 18.31 18.54
N GLU A 154 4.04 18.63 19.35
CA GLU A 154 3.98 18.29 20.77
C GLU A 154 3.91 16.77 20.97
N SER A 155 3.09 16.07 20.18
CA SER A 155 3.03 14.61 20.18
C SER A 155 4.38 14.00 19.85
N ILE A 156 5.00 14.42 18.74
CA ILE A 156 6.32 13.92 18.32
C ILE A 156 7.37 14.23 19.38
N ALA A 157 7.37 15.43 19.97
CA ALA A 157 8.31 15.85 20.99
C ALA A 157 8.17 15.02 22.29
N SER A 158 6.95 14.62 22.65
CA SER A 158 6.69 13.80 23.84
C SER A 158 7.23 12.38 23.73
N GLU A 159 7.40 11.88 22.51
CA GLU A 159 7.94 10.55 22.22
C GLU A 159 9.48 10.53 22.14
N LEU A 160 10.11 11.71 22.11
CA LEU A 160 11.57 11.82 22.07
C LEU A 160 12.18 11.42 23.41
N ASN A 161 13.20 10.58 23.34
CA ASN A 161 13.92 10.05 24.50
C ASN A 161 15.43 10.28 24.36
N VAL A 162 16.20 9.83 25.36
CA VAL A 162 17.67 10.01 25.40
C VAL A 162 18.40 9.23 24.28
N GLN A 163 17.74 8.26 23.66
CA GLN A 163 18.27 7.53 22.49
C GLN A 163 17.91 8.19 21.15
N SER A 164 17.06 9.21 21.18
CA SER A 164 16.66 9.96 19.99
C SER A 164 17.80 10.85 19.52
N ASP A 165 17.83 11.10 18.22
CA ASP A 165 18.87 11.89 17.57
C ASP A 165 19.00 13.29 18.21
N GLN A 166 20.22 13.66 18.60
CA GLN A 166 20.51 14.92 19.27
C GLN A 166 20.07 16.12 18.42
N ASP A 167 20.19 16.03 17.10
CA ASP A 167 19.77 17.09 16.17
C ASP A 167 18.27 17.31 16.19
N LEU A 168 17.49 16.24 16.35
CA LEU A 168 16.04 16.30 16.42
C LEU A 168 15.57 16.99 17.71
N ILE A 169 16.21 16.66 18.84
CA ILE A 169 15.96 17.29 20.15
C ILE A 169 16.29 18.78 20.08
N LEU A 170 17.43 19.15 19.48
CA LEU A 170 17.83 20.54 19.31
C LEU A 170 16.86 21.32 18.40
N LYS A 171 16.40 20.71 17.30
CA LYS A 171 15.36 21.30 16.43
C LYS A 171 14.09 21.61 17.22
N CYS A 172 13.54 20.63 17.94
CA CYS A 172 12.36 20.83 18.79
C CYS A 172 12.58 21.91 19.85
N ALA A 173 13.68 21.83 20.61
CA ALA A 173 14.00 22.80 21.66
C ALA A 173 14.13 24.23 21.12
N SER A 174 14.79 24.41 19.97
CA SER A 174 14.95 25.72 19.33
C SER A 174 13.61 26.31 18.87
N TYR A 175 12.70 25.46 18.40
CA TYR A 175 11.36 25.88 17.97
C TYR A 175 10.53 26.38 19.16
N PHE A 176 10.47 25.58 20.24
CA PHE A 176 9.77 25.99 21.46
C PHE A 176 10.38 27.26 22.06
N ALA A 177 11.71 27.35 22.17
CA ALA A 177 12.39 28.53 22.72
C ALA A 177 12.09 29.82 21.95
N ARG A 178 12.13 29.79 20.60
CA ARG A 178 11.78 30.95 19.77
C ARG A 178 10.33 31.40 19.99
N ARG A 179 9.42 30.46 20.23
CA ARG A 179 8.01 30.74 20.48
C ARG A 179 7.79 31.32 21.89
N TYR A 180 8.41 30.75 22.92
CA TYR A 180 8.32 31.27 24.29
C TYR A 180 8.88 32.70 24.40
N CYS A 181 9.99 33.01 23.71
CA CYS A 181 10.52 34.38 23.65
C CYS A 181 9.60 35.37 22.90
N ARG A 182 8.78 34.89 21.96
CA ARG A 182 7.74 35.73 21.30
C ARG A 182 6.53 35.98 22.20
N TRP A 183 6.23 35.06 23.11
CA TRP A 183 5.15 35.21 24.09
C TRP A 183 5.55 36.10 25.27
N ALA A 184 6.81 36.04 25.71
CA ALA A 184 7.34 36.88 26.79
C ALA A 184 7.55 38.37 26.42
N ASN A 185 7.48 38.71 25.13
CA ASN A 185 7.63 40.08 24.60
C ASN A 185 6.29 40.69 24.12
N LYS A 186 5.15 40.09 24.47
CA LYS A 186 3.81 40.65 24.33
C LYS A 186 3.20 40.85 25.71
#